data_AF-A0A1G8B1N6-F1
#
_entry.id   AF-A0A1G8B1N6-F1
#
_cell.length_a   1.000
_cell.length_b   1.000
_cell.length_c   1.000
_cell.angle_alpha   90.00
_cell.angle_beta   90.00
_cell.angle_gamma   90.00
#
_symmetry.space_group_name_H-M   'P 1'
#
loop_
_entity.id
_entity.type
_entity.pdbx_description
1 polymer ?
#
loop_
_entity_poly.entity_id
_entity_poly.type
_entity_poly.pdbx_seq_one_letter_code
_entity_poly.pdbx_strand_id
1 'polypeptide(L)'
;MKLKNKFSLGEIVTFKSHPLLYDYYIKGDGKLVPPFMIVSEVHFESKKKIIVDERLGEIIGERIKYLCVYFDDNRCQFNEVCIYESMLENYKSICIARNDSINDNDNYKSLIKEAESYTTPKYKYGNVVYFKTKKFEIFKKRISVRVVRNLKNKKKREKEHKKEITQYVVNYSSPDFILSGLKKQMIDDSFYPNGDRKKITSELLFKVKWFNSFQMKFSEHFLPKECFMREQPFPTEIKHNSDEEE
;
A
#
# COMPACT_ATOMS: atom_id res chain seq x y z
N MET A 1 -1.25 -9.67 30.85
CA MET A 1 -1.90 -9.93 29.55
C MET A 1 -0.90 -9.54 28.47
N LYS A 2 -0.47 -10.48 27.62
CA LYS A 2 0.44 -10.18 26.50
C LYS A 2 -0.35 -9.38 25.46
N LEU A 3 0.21 -8.28 24.97
CA LEU A 3 -0.38 -7.52 23.87
C LEU A 3 -0.36 -8.41 22.61
N LYS A 4 -1.46 -8.42 21.88
CA LYS A 4 -1.60 -9.15 20.61
C LYS A 4 -1.84 -8.13 19.52
N ASN A 5 -0.95 -8.09 18.53
CA ASN A 5 -1.08 -7.23 17.36
C ASN A 5 -2.14 -7.77 16.39
N LYS A 6 -2.93 -6.87 15.79
CA LYS A 6 -3.92 -7.17 14.74
C LYS A 6 -3.27 -7.48 13.39
N PHE A 7 -2.23 -6.76 13.02
CA PHE A 7 -1.59 -6.86 11.70
C PHE A 7 -0.20 -7.51 11.77
N SER A 8 0.12 -8.32 10.78
CA SER A 8 1.39 -9.04 10.64
C SER A 8 2.40 -8.31 9.74
N LEU A 9 3.68 -8.70 9.80
CA LEU A 9 4.70 -8.15 8.90
C LEU A 9 4.36 -8.48 7.44
N GLY A 10 4.54 -7.51 6.54
CA GLY A 10 4.26 -7.67 5.12
C GLY A 10 2.77 -7.59 4.76
N GLU A 11 1.90 -7.34 5.73
CA GLU A 11 0.47 -7.18 5.51
C GLU A 11 0.17 -5.80 4.92
N ILE A 12 -0.74 -5.76 3.93
CA ILE A 12 -1.16 -4.52 3.29
C ILE A 12 -2.23 -3.85 4.16
N VAL A 13 -2.00 -2.59 4.49
CA VAL A 13 -2.90 -1.78 5.31
C VAL A 13 -3.10 -0.41 4.67
N THR A 14 -4.14 0.29 5.09
CA THR A 14 -4.32 1.70 4.76
C THR A 14 -4.94 2.44 5.95
N PHE A 15 -5.04 3.76 5.87
CA PHE A 15 -5.78 4.52 6.87
C PHE A 15 -7.28 4.21 6.77
N LYS A 16 -7.96 4.19 7.92
CA LYS A 16 -9.43 4.03 7.97
C LYS A 16 -10.18 5.11 7.18
N SER A 17 -9.57 6.27 6.93
CA SER A 17 -10.15 7.34 6.11
C SER A 17 -10.06 7.09 4.60
N HIS A 18 -9.44 5.99 4.17
CA HIS A 18 -9.28 5.69 2.75
C HIS A 18 -10.67 5.53 2.10
N PRO A 19 -11.00 6.32 1.05
CA PRO A 19 -12.35 6.34 0.47
C PRO A 19 -12.78 5.00 -0.09
N LEU A 20 -11.82 4.19 -0.56
CA LEU A 20 -12.13 2.86 -1.06
C LEU A 20 -12.58 1.87 0.01
N LEU A 21 -12.51 2.19 1.30
CA LEU A 21 -13.14 1.35 2.33
C LEU A 21 -14.67 1.49 2.33
N TYR A 22 -15.20 2.53 1.69
CA TYR A 22 -16.60 2.91 1.75
C TYR A 22 -17.27 3.02 0.37
N ASP A 23 -16.49 3.06 -0.70
CA ASP A 23 -16.98 3.25 -2.07
C ASP A 23 -16.03 2.62 -3.09
N TYR A 24 -16.49 2.32 -4.30
CA TYR A 24 -15.68 1.73 -5.38
C TYR A 24 -14.81 2.76 -6.10
N TYR A 25 -15.13 4.05 -5.94
CA TYR A 25 -14.48 5.16 -6.62
C TYR A 25 -14.10 6.26 -5.64
N ILE A 26 -12.97 6.90 -5.92
CA ILE A 26 -12.54 8.11 -5.22
C ILE A 26 -13.44 9.27 -5.67
N LYS A 27 -14.05 9.94 -4.69
CA LYS A 27 -14.72 11.24 -4.85
C LYS A 27 -13.77 12.34 -4.37
N GLY A 28 -13.64 13.43 -5.12
CA GLY A 28 -12.71 14.52 -4.79
C GLY A 28 -11.29 14.30 -5.34
N ASP A 29 -10.30 15.02 -4.81
CA ASP A 29 -8.92 14.98 -5.33
C ASP A 29 -8.20 13.69 -4.91
N GLY A 30 -7.70 12.95 -5.91
CA GLY A 30 -6.93 11.73 -5.71
C GLY A 30 -5.59 11.95 -5.00
N LYS A 31 -5.05 13.18 -4.99
CA LYS A 31 -3.81 13.52 -4.27
C LYS A 31 -3.94 13.49 -2.74
N LEU A 32 -5.16 13.60 -2.24
CA LEU A 32 -5.46 13.58 -0.80
C LEU A 32 -5.87 12.19 -0.31
N VAL A 33 -5.90 11.21 -1.21
CA VAL A 33 -6.24 9.83 -0.88
C VAL A 33 -5.03 9.17 -0.25
N PRO A 34 -5.14 8.58 0.96
CA PRO A 34 -4.01 7.93 1.58
C PRO A 34 -3.44 6.77 0.73
N PRO A 35 -2.14 6.45 0.86
CA PRO A 35 -1.56 5.30 0.20
C PRO A 35 -2.05 3.98 0.84
N PHE A 36 -1.95 2.90 0.07
CA PHE A 36 -1.78 1.55 0.60
C PHE A 36 -0.34 1.41 1.06
N MET A 37 -0.17 0.88 2.25
CA MET A 37 1.11 0.74 2.92
C MET A 37 1.33 -0.73 3.30
N ILE A 38 2.57 -1.07 3.62
CA ILE A 38 2.93 -2.39 4.10
C ILE A 38 3.51 -2.27 5.50
N VAL A 39 3.05 -3.11 6.42
CA VAL A 39 3.63 -3.20 7.78
C VAL A 39 5.06 -3.72 7.68
N SER A 40 6.05 -2.87 7.98
CA SER A 40 7.48 -3.22 8.01
C SER A 40 7.95 -3.63 9.40
N GLU A 41 7.37 -3.04 10.45
CA GLU A 41 7.70 -3.33 11.85
C GLU A 41 6.46 -3.20 12.75
N VAL A 42 6.43 -3.96 13.84
CA VAL A 42 5.43 -3.83 14.91
C VAL A 42 6.14 -3.45 16.20
N HIS A 43 5.66 -2.40 16.86
CA HIS A 43 6.22 -1.84 18.09
C HIS A 43 5.20 -1.98 19.22
N PHE A 44 5.66 -2.51 20.35
CA PHE A 44 4.88 -2.66 21.57
C PHE A 44 5.45 -1.73 22.63
N GLU A 45 4.61 -0.82 23.11
CA GLU A 45 4.98 0.17 24.11
C GLU A 45 4.74 -0.40 25.51
N SER A 46 5.55 0.07 26.46
CA SER A 46 5.43 -0.35 27.85
C SER A 46 4.09 0.06 28.47
N LYS A 47 3.70 -0.61 29.56
CA LYS A 47 2.50 -0.27 30.33
C LYS A 47 2.52 1.16 30.90
N LYS A 48 3.72 1.75 31.05
CA LYS A 48 3.91 3.12 31.56
C LYS A 48 3.54 4.20 30.56
N LYS A 49 3.33 3.84 29.28
CA LYS A 49 2.92 4.80 28.27
C LYS A 49 1.57 5.41 28.61
N ILE A 50 1.52 6.74 28.61
CA ILE A 50 0.30 7.52 28.74
C ILE A 50 -0.50 7.36 27.45
N ILE A 51 -1.74 6.88 27.60
CA ILE A 51 -2.66 6.61 26.48
C ILE A 51 -3.94 7.45 26.57
N VAL A 52 -4.16 8.12 27.71
CA VAL A 52 -5.34 8.94 27.99
C VAL A 52 -4.86 10.33 28.39
N ASP A 53 -5.51 11.37 27.88
CA ASP A 53 -5.32 12.74 28.33
C ASP A 53 -5.94 12.89 29.73
N GLU A 54 -5.12 13.25 30.72
CA GLU A 54 -5.54 13.34 32.13
C GLU A 54 -6.61 14.40 32.38
N ARG A 55 -6.72 15.42 31.52
CA ARG A 55 -7.69 16.51 31.68
C ARG A 55 -9.03 16.18 31.03
N LEU A 56 -8.98 15.57 29.85
CA LEU A 56 -10.18 15.29 29.04
C LEU A 56 -10.72 13.87 29.27
N GLY A 57 -9.91 12.95 29.80
CA GLY A 57 -10.26 11.53 29.92
C GLY A 57 -10.30 10.78 28.58
N GLU A 58 -9.88 11.43 27.49
CA GLU A 58 -9.96 10.90 26.13
C GLU A 58 -8.71 10.10 25.75
N ILE A 59 -8.88 9.07 24.91
CA ILE A 59 -7.77 8.24 24.43
C ILE A 59 -6.97 9.03 23.38
N ILE A 60 -5.70 9.30 23.67
CA ILE A 60 -4.76 10.04 22.80
C ILE A 60 -3.67 9.15 22.20
N GLY A 61 -3.65 7.87 22.53
CA GLY A 61 -2.69 6.95 21.95
C GLY A 61 -2.91 5.50 22.33
N GLU A 62 -2.13 4.64 21.68
CA GLU A 62 -2.18 3.20 21.89
C GLU A 62 -0.81 2.64 22.23
N ARG A 63 -0.82 1.40 22.73
CA ARG A 63 0.39 0.65 23.07
C ARG A 63 0.95 -0.16 21.91
N ILE A 64 0.22 -0.29 20.81
CA ILE A 64 0.70 -0.97 19.61
C ILE A 64 0.82 0.07 18.51
N LYS A 65 2.00 0.14 17.91
CA LYS A 65 2.31 0.99 16.77
C LYS A 65 2.85 0.13 15.64
N TYR A 66 2.61 0.55 14.42
CA TYR A 66 3.10 -0.09 13.22
C TYR A 66 3.96 0.89 12.46
N LEU A 67 5.18 0.49 12.11
CA LEU A 67 5.93 1.17 11.08
C LEU A 67 5.41 0.64 9.74
N CYS A 68 4.90 1.53 8.91
CA CYS A 68 4.33 1.20 7.62
C CYS A 68 5.14 1.90 6.53
N VAL A 69 5.42 1.20 5.44
CA VAL A 69 6.18 1.70 4.29
C VAL A 69 5.25 1.83 3.10
N TYR A 70 5.41 2.91 2.32
CA TYR A 70 4.79 3.07 1.01
C TYR A 70 5.74 3.77 0.05
N PHE A 71 5.42 3.72 -1.24
CA PHE A 71 6.17 4.42 -2.27
C PHE A 71 5.44 5.71 -2.63
N ASP A 72 6.17 6.82 -2.72
CA ASP A 72 5.65 8.11 -3.20
C ASP A 72 6.15 8.35 -4.61
N ASP A 73 5.25 8.25 -5.58
CA ASP A 73 5.58 8.43 -7.00
C ASP A 73 6.04 9.87 -7.29
N ASN A 74 5.48 10.87 -6.58
CA ASN A 74 5.84 12.27 -6.80
C ASN A 74 7.27 12.61 -6.35
N ARG A 75 7.88 11.76 -5.52
CA ARG A 75 9.26 11.91 -5.07
C ARG A 75 10.15 10.75 -5.52
N CYS A 76 9.56 9.73 -6.14
CA CYS A 76 10.18 8.47 -6.53
C CYS A 76 11.01 7.84 -5.41
N GLN A 77 10.45 7.79 -4.20
CA GLN A 77 11.13 7.27 -3.00
C GLN A 77 10.18 6.51 -2.08
N PHE A 78 10.75 5.63 -1.24
CA PHE A 78 10.01 5.03 -0.14
C PHE A 78 9.90 6.01 1.02
N ASN A 79 8.73 6.04 1.64
CA ASN A 79 8.47 6.79 2.86
C ASN A 79 7.98 5.83 3.94
N GLU A 80 8.30 6.16 5.18
CA GLU A 80 7.90 5.41 6.36
C GLU A 80 6.99 6.26 7.24
N VAL A 81 6.01 5.63 7.88
CA VAL A 81 5.09 6.30 8.80
C VAL A 81 4.76 5.39 9.96
N CYS A 82 4.78 5.93 11.17
CA CYS A 82 4.44 5.21 12.39
C CYS A 82 2.99 5.50 12.78
N ILE A 83 2.14 4.46 12.83
CA ILE A 83 0.68 4.60 12.96
C ILE A 83 0.16 3.70 14.08
N TYR A 84 -0.87 4.15 14.79
CA TYR A 84 -1.58 3.34 15.79
C TYR A 84 -2.52 2.31 15.18
N GLU A 85 -2.80 1.23 15.91
CA GLU A 85 -3.62 0.11 15.42
C GLU A 85 -5.04 0.56 15.01
N SER A 86 -5.70 1.42 15.80
CA SER A 86 -7.07 1.88 15.50
C SER A 86 -7.19 2.82 14.30
N MET A 87 -6.06 3.32 13.78
CA MET A 87 -6.05 4.20 12.61
C MET A 87 -5.94 3.41 11.30
N LEU A 88 -5.59 2.13 11.38
CA LEU A 88 -5.35 1.26 10.24
C LEU A 88 -6.54 0.33 9.97
N GLU A 89 -6.77 0.09 8.68
CA GLU A 89 -7.63 -1.00 8.22
C GLU A 89 -6.93 -1.91 7.22
N ASN A 90 -7.44 -3.14 7.16
CA ASN A 90 -6.93 -4.17 6.29
C ASN A 90 -7.35 -3.93 4.82
N TYR A 91 -6.47 -4.25 3.88
CA TYR A 91 -6.80 -4.22 2.45
C TYR A 91 -7.98 -5.13 2.09
N LYS A 92 -8.27 -6.17 2.87
CA LYS A 92 -9.40 -7.09 2.62
C LYS A 92 -10.76 -6.41 2.66
N SER A 93 -10.86 -5.25 3.30
CA SER A 93 -12.12 -4.50 3.43
C SER A 93 -12.35 -3.48 2.29
N ILE A 94 -11.43 -3.37 1.33
CA ILE A 94 -11.45 -2.28 0.34
C ILE A 94 -12.25 -2.64 -0.91
N CYS A 95 -12.85 -1.62 -1.51
CA CYS A 95 -13.61 -1.63 -2.74
C CYS A 95 -12.84 -1.16 -3.96
N ILE A 96 -12.53 -2.07 -4.89
CA ILE A 96 -11.88 -1.74 -6.17
C ILE A 96 -12.68 -2.34 -7.33
N ALA A 97 -13.18 -1.47 -8.21
CA ALA A 97 -13.83 -1.88 -9.46
C ALA A 97 -12.78 -2.20 -10.55
N ARG A 98 -12.75 -3.44 -11.07
CA ARG A 98 -12.08 -3.78 -12.34
C ARG A 98 -13.07 -3.58 -13.48
N ASN A 99 -12.66 -2.94 -14.58
CA ASN A 99 -13.55 -2.61 -15.71
C ASN A 99 -13.77 -3.79 -16.67
N ASP A 100 -13.10 -4.92 -16.45
CA ASP A 100 -13.10 -6.02 -17.40
C ASP A 100 -14.17 -7.05 -17.02
N SER A 101 -15.41 -6.74 -17.39
CA SER A 101 -16.50 -7.66 -17.76
C SER A 101 -17.87 -7.18 -17.28
N ILE A 102 -18.87 -7.35 -18.15
CA ILE A 102 -20.26 -6.89 -18.07
C ILE A 102 -21.10 -7.61 -16.99
N ASN A 103 -20.49 -8.35 -16.05
CA ASN A 103 -21.21 -9.07 -14.99
C ASN A 103 -20.78 -8.62 -13.59
N ASP A 104 -21.63 -7.79 -12.98
CA ASP A 104 -21.41 -6.96 -11.80
C ASP A 104 -21.22 -7.69 -10.45
N ASN A 105 -21.06 -9.01 -10.37
CA ASN A 105 -21.03 -9.71 -9.06
C ASN A 105 -19.79 -10.55 -8.72
N ASP A 106 -18.91 -10.91 -9.66
CA ASP A 106 -17.80 -11.85 -9.37
C ASP A 106 -16.39 -11.23 -9.40
N ASN A 107 -16.23 -10.01 -9.89
CA ASN A 107 -14.90 -9.49 -10.23
C ASN A 107 -14.10 -8.94 -9.04
N TYR A 108 -14.79 -8.56 -7.96
CA TYR A 108 -14.19 -7.97 -6.77
C TYR A 108 -13.33 -8.95 -5.97
N LYS A 109 -13.72 -10.22 -5.98
CA LYS A 109 -12.97 -11.30 -5.33
C LYS A 109 -11.59 -11.52 -5.98
N SER A 110 -11.29 -10.97 -7.17
CA SER A 110 -10.04 -11.26 -7.86
C SER A 110 -8.79 -10.59 -7.24
N LEU A 111 -8.82 -9.29 -6.94
CA LEU A 111 -7.63 -8.57 -6.42
C LEU A 111 -7.25 -9.01 -5.00
N ILE A 112 -8.25 -9.19 -4.14
CA ILE A 112 -8.02 -9.61 -2.76
C ILE A 112 -7.49 -11.05 -2.75
N LYS A 113 -8.13 -11.98 -3.47
CA LYS A 113 -7.65 -13.38 -3.57
C LYS A 113 -6.26 -13.46 -4.19
N GLU A 114 -5.98 -12.63 -5.20
CA GLU A 114 -4.66 -12.55 -5.82
C GLU A 114 -3.61 -12.10 -4.79
N ALA A 115 -3.92 -11.06 -4.00
CA ALA A 115 -3.01 -10.59 -2.97
C ALA A 115 -2.83 -11.56 -1.81
N GLU A 116 -3.84 -12.37 -1.49
CA GLU A 116 -3.72 -13.48 -0.55
C GLU A 116 -2.77 -14.58 -1.06
N SER A 117 -2.61 -14.69 -2.38
CA SER A 117 -1.69 -15.66 -3.01
C SER A 117 -0.26 -15.14 -3.20
N TYR A 118 0.01 -13.87 -2.87
CA TYR A 118 1.36 -13.31 -3.03
C TYR A 118 2.38 -14.05 -2.17
N THR A 119 3.46 -14.51 -2.81
CA THR A 119 4.56 -15.17 -2.13
C THR A 119 5.73 -14.22 -1.93
N THR A 120 6.37 -14.31 -0.78
CA THR A 120 7.60 -13.57 -0.49
C THR A 120 8.72 -14.10 -1.40
N PRO A 121 9.39 -13.23 -2.18
CA PRO A 121 10.42 -13.69 -3.10
C PRO A 121 11.64 -14.25 -2.36
N LYS A 122 12.26 -15.29 -2.94
CA LYS A 122 13.61 -15.72 -2.56
C LYS A 122 14.62 -14.74 -3.15
N TYR A 123 15.70 -14.49 -2.42
CA TYR A 123 16.75 -13.60 -2.92
C TYR A 123 17.51 -14.26 -4.06
N LYS A 124 17.52 -13.62 -5.24
CA LYS A 124 18.41 -13.93 -6.37
C LYS A 124 18.86 -12.59 -6.95
N TYR A 125 20.17 -12.39 -7.03
CA TYR A 125 20.73 -11.13 -7.50
C TYR A 125 20.30 -10.86 -8.94
N GLY A 126 19.86 -9.63 -9.22
CA GLY A 126 19.39 -9.23 -10.55
C GLY A 126 17.93 -9.58 -10.84
N ASN A 127 17.26 -10.39 -10.02
CA ASN A 127 15.84 -10.67 -10.22
C ASN A 127 14.97 -9.43 -10.04
N VAL A 128 13.88 -9.40 -10.79
CA VAL A 128 12.85 -8.38 -10.66
C VAL A 128 11.89 -8.77 -9.53
N VAL A 129 11.59 -7.81 -8.66
CA VAL A 129 10.58 -7.95 -7.60
C VAL A 129 9.63 -6.77 -7.62
N TYR A 130 8.46 -6.98 -7.04
CA TYR A 130 7.38 -6.00 -7.07
C TYR A 130 6.98 -5.64 -5.66
N PHE A 131 6.72 -4.36 -5.40
CA PHE A 131 6.18 -3.94 -4.13
C PHE A 131 4.70 -4.37 -4.04
N LYS A 132 4.28 -4.99 -2.93
CA LYS A 132 2.96 -5.65 -2.85
C LYS A 132 1.77 -4.73 -3.14
N THR A 133 1.90 -3.43 -2.86
CA THR A 133 0.81 -2.46 -3.08
C THR A 133 0.70 -1.97 -4.52
N LYS A 134 1.67 -2.28 -5.39
CA LYS A 134 1.73 -1.78 -6.78
C LYS A 134 0.41 -1.94 -7.52
N LYS A 135 -0.16 -3.14 -7.48
CA LYS A 135 -1.40 -3.45 -8.19
C LYS A 135 -2.59 -2.67 -7.63
N PHE A 136 -2.69 -2.59 -6.30
CA PHE A 136 -3.74 -1.84 -5.62
C PHE A 136 -3.71 -0.35 -5.94
N GLU A 137 -2.52 0.24 -6.00
CA GLU A 137 -2.34 1.66 -6.35
C GLU A 137 -2.72 1.93 -7.80
N ILE A 138 -2.29 1.09 -8.75
CA ILE A 138 -2.60 1.28 -10.18
C ILE A 138 -4.10 1.19 -10.45
N PHE A 139 -4.85 0.33 -9.74
CA PHE A 139 -6.29 0.18 -9.94
C PHE A 139 -7.15 1.22 -9.21
N LYS A 140 -6.56 2.16 -8.44
CA LYS A 140 -7.34 3.26 -7.85
C LYS A 140 -7.95 4.11 -8.96
N LYS A 141 -9.27 4.30 -8.88
CA LYS A 141 -10.04 5.10 -9.84
C LYS A 141 -10.75 6.24 -9.15
N ARG A 142 -10.75 7.39 -9.79
CA ARG A 142 -11.53 8.57 -9.44
C ARG A 142 -12.67 8.73 -10.44
N ILE A 143 -13.85 9.08 -9.96
CA ILE A 143 -14.97 9.49 -10.79
C ILE A 143 -15.17 11.01 -10.71
N SER A 144 -15.47 11.63 -11.84
CA SER A 144 -15.82 13.04 -11.92
C SER A 144 -17.02 13.22 -12.86
N VAL A 145 -17.95 14.10 -12.47
CA VAL A 145 -19.12 14.42 -13.28
C VAL A 145 -18.85 15.73 -14.01
N ARG A 146 -18.79 15.68 -15.34
CA ARG A 146 -18.64 16.86 -16.19
C ARG A 146 -19.96 17.18 -16.86
N VAL A 147 -20.47 18.39 -16.66
CA VAL A 147 -21.64 18.89 -17.40
C VAL A 147 -21.15 19.38 -18.77
N VAL A 148 -21.63 18.75 -19.84
CA VAL A 148 -21.30 19.14 -21.21
C VAL A 148 -22.49 19.93 -21.76
N ARG A 149 -22.26 21.21 -22.08
CA ARG A 149 -23.25 22.07 -22.76
C ARG A 149 -22.96 22.09 -24.26
N ASN A 150 -23.91 21.59 -25.05
CA ASN A 150 -23.82 21.66 -26.51
C ASN A 150 -24.27 23.05 -27.00
N LEU A 151 -23.32 23.94 -27.26
CA LEU A 151 -23.56 25.32 -27.74
C LEU A 151 -24.02 25.41 -29.21
N LYS A 152 -24.38 24.30 -29.87
CA LYS A 152 -24.61 24.29 -31.33
C LYS A 152 -25.95 24.85 -31.80
N ASN A 153 -26.93 25.17 -30.93
CA ASN A 153 -28.20 25.75 -31.39
C ASN A 153 -28.84 26.68 -30.35
N LYS A 154 -28.69 28.00 -30.52
CA LYS A 154 -29.24 29.08 -29.66
C LYS A 154 -30.78 29.11 -29.53
N LYS A 155 -31.54 28.21 -30.16
CA LYS A 155 -33.02 28.27 -30.25
C LYS A 155 -33.78 27.06 -29.65
N LYS A 156 -33.12 26.04 -29.10
CA LYS A 156 -33.80 24.91 -28.42
C LYS A 156 -33.24 24.77 -27.00
N ARG A 157 -34.15 24.62 -26.02
CA ARG A 157 -33.86 24.36 -24.59
C ARG A 157 -32.58 23.53 -24.44
N GLU A 158 -31.60 24.08 -23.72
CA GLU A 158 -30.32 23.43 -23.44
C GLU A 158 -30.58 22.06 -22.79
N LYS A 159 -30.25 20.97 -23.49
CA LYS A 159 -30.14 19.66 -22.84
C LYS A 159 -28.76 19.58 -22.22
N GLU A 160 -28.68 19.84 -20.92
CA GLU A 160 -27.49 19.54 -20.14
C GLU A 160 -27.30 18.02 -20.07
N HIS A 161 -26.22 17.51 -20.65
CA HIS A 161 -25.85 16.11 -20.49
C HIS A 161 -24.73 16.01 -19.44
N LYS A 162 -25.02 15.31 -18.35
CA LYS A 162 -23.99 14.91 -17.37
C LYS A 162 -23.23 13.74 -17.95
N LYS A 163 -21.91 13.90 -18.11
CA LYS A 163 -21.01 12.82 -18.51
C LYS A 163 -20.11 12.46 -17.34
N GLU A 164 -20.13 11.19 -16.95
CA GLU A 164 -19.20 10.66 -15.96
C GLU A 164 -17.87 10.32 -16.64
N ILE A 165 -16.77 10.71 -16.01
CA ILE A 165 -15.41 10.47 -16.47
C ILE A 165 -14.69 9.74 -15.34
N THR A 166 -14.24 8.52 -15.63
CA THR A 166 -13.42 7.71 -14.72
C THR A 166 -11.96 7.82 -15.12
N GLN A 167 -11.09 8.14 -14.16
CA GLN A 167 -9.65 8.31 -14.35
C GLN A 167 -8.87 7.50 -13.32
N TYR A 168 -7.74 6.91 -13.72
CA TYR A 168 -6.84 6.25 -12.79
C TYR A 168 -6.06 7.28 -11.96
N VAL A 169 -5.81 6.94 -10.70
CA VAL A 169 -5.06 7.75 -9.74
C VAL A 169 -3.82 6.97 -9.32
N VAL A 170 -2.64 7.41 -9.76
CA VAL A 170 -1.40 6.62 -9.63
C VAL A 170 -0.32 7.28 -8.74
N ASN A 171 -0.74 8.13 -7.79
CA ASN A 171 0.16 8.96 -6.98
C ASN A 171 1.16 8.18 -6.09
N TYR A 172 0.93 6.89 -5.85
CA TYR A 172 1.75 6.05 -4.98
C TYR A 172 2.12 4.71 -5.65
N SER A 173 1.95 4.61 -6.97
CA SER A 173 2.37 3.43 -7.71
C SER A 173 3.90 3.35 -7.73
N SER A 174 4.44 2.17 -7.47
CA SER A 174 5.88 1.94 -7.53
C SER A 174 6.33 1.42 -8.89
N PRO A 175 7.60 1.67 -9.27
CA PRO A 175 8.21 1.01 -10.42
C PRO A 175 8.41 -0.49 -10.16
N ASP A 176 8.93 -1.20 -11.15
CA ASP A 176 9.52 -2.52 -10.91
C ASP A 176 10.90 -2.34 -10.29
N PHE A 177 11.30 -3.27 -9.42
CA PHE A 177 12.56 -3.19 -8.70
C PHE A 177 13.48 -4.34 -9.07
N ILE A 178 14.78 -4.07 -9.08
CA ILE A 178 15.82 -5.09 -9.25
C ILE A 178 16.43 -5.37 -7.87
N LEU A 179 16.54 -6.64 -7.48
CA LEU A 179 17.27 -7.06 -6.29
C LEU A 179 18.77 -6.84 -6.49
N SER A 180 19.36 -5.92 -5.73
CA SER A 180 20.79 -5.55 -5.83
C SER A 180 21.62 -5.91 -4.60
N GLY A 181 21.01 -6.44 -3.54
CA GLY A 181 21.73 -6.76 -2.30
C GLY A 181 20.84 -7.40 -1.23
N LEU A 182 21.47 -8.03 -0.25
CA LEU A 182 20.82 -8.70 0.88
C LEU A 182 21.53 -8.30 2.16
N LYS A 183 20.77 -7.96 3.20
CA LYS A 183 21.30 -7.63 4.53
C LYS A 183 20.51 -8.37 5.59
N LYS A 184 21.21 -9.02 6.53
CA LYS A 184 20.57 -9.54 7.74
C LYS A 184 20.30 -8.39 8.70
N GLN A 185 19.06 -8.30 9.19
CA GLN A 185 18.69 -7.30 10.17
C GLN A 185 19.21 -7.74 11.54
N MET A 186 19.96 -6.87 12.21
CA MET A 186 20.35 -7.10 13.61
C MET A 186 19.14 -6.78 14.48
N ILE A 187 18.64 -7.79 15.17
CA ILE A 187 17.46 -7.72 16.03
C ILE A 187 17.94 -7.32 17.44
N ASP A 188 18.44 -6.10 17.56
CA ASP A 188 18.85 -5.56 18.86
C ASP A 188 17.61 -5.04 19.61
N ASP A 189 17.56 -5.22 20.93
CA ASP A 189 16.55 -4.63 21.82
C ASP A 189 15.08 -4.97 21.46
N SER A 190 14.82 -6.21 21.07
CA SER A 190 13.46 -6.67 20.73
C SER A 190 12.60 -7.09 21.92
N PHE A 191 13.17 -7.12 23.12
CA PHE A 191 12.48 -7.45 24.36
C PHE A 191 12.80 -6.42 25.44
N TYR A 192 11.80 -6.09 26.24
CA TYR A 192 12.01 -5.34 27.47
C TYR A 192 12.73 -6.21 28.52
N PRO A 193 13.34 -5.61 29.57
CA PRO A 193 14.00 -6.36 30.64
C PRO A 193 13.09 -7.37 31.37
N ASN A 194 11.77 -7.16 31.31
CA ASN A 194 10.78 -8.07 31.88
C ASN A 194 10.39 -9.25 30.95
N GLY A 195 11.03 -9.37 29.78
CA GLY A 195 10.77 -10.40 28.77
C GLY A 195 9.57 -10.13 27.85
N ASP A 196 8.87 -9.00 28.01
CA ASP A 196 7.80 -8.63 27.07
C ASP A 196 8.40 -8.22 25.72
N ARG A 197 7.74 -8.61 24.62
CA ARG A 197 8.15 -8.18 23.27
C ARG A 197 8.05 -6.66 23.17
N LYS A 198 9.11 -6.04 22.68
CA LYS A 198 9.19 -4.61 22.37
C LYS A 198 9.00 -4.35 20.88
N LYS A 199 9.54 -5.23 20.03
CA LYS A 199 9.54 -5.05 18.58
C LYS A 199 9.41 -6.38 17.84
N ILE A 200 8.74 -6.37 16.69
CA ILE A 200 8.76 -7.44 15.69
C ILE A 200 9.26 -6.82 14.39
N THR A 201 10.31 -7.39 13.82
CA THR A 201 10.94 -6.93 12.57
C THR A 201 11.26 -8.11 11.67
N SER A 202 11.46 -7.84 10.39
CA SER A 202 12.00 -8.84 9.48
C SER A 202 13.44 -9.21 9.83
N GLU A 203 13.81 -10.46 9.58
CA GLU A 203 15.17 -10.96 9.73
C GLU A 203 16.08 -10.56 8.55
N LEU A 204 15.48 -10.32 7.37
CA LEU A 204 16.20 -10.07 6.13
C LEU A 204 15.65 -8.84 5.42
N LEU A 205 16.56 -7.94 5.06
CA LEU A 205 16.26 -6.80 4.22
C LEU A 205 16.81 -7.03 2.80
N PHE A 206 15.96 -6.80 1.81
CA PHE A 206 16.34 -6.76 0.40
C PHE A 206 16.73 -5.34 0.03
N LYS A 207 17.90 -5.21 -0.59
CA LYS A 207 18.29 -4.00 -1.30
C LYS A 207 17.65 -4.05 -2.68
N VAL A 208 16.81 -3.07 -2.96
CA VAL A 208 16.18 -2.89 -4.27
C VAL A 208 16.74 -1.68 -4.97
N LYS A 209 16.83 -1.75 -6.29
CA LYS A 209 17.31 -0.69 -7.17
C LYS A 209 16.27 -0.36 -8.23
N TRP A 210 16.08 0.93 -8.52
CA TRP A 210 15.19 1.42 -9.57
C TRP A 210 15.73 2.73 -10.15
N PHE A 211 15.24 3.13 -11.33
CA PHE A 211 15.57 4.42 -11.92
C PHE A 211 14.70 5.52 -11.30
N ASN A 212 15.32 6.55 -10.74
CA ASN A 212 14.64 7.72 -10.20
C ASN A 212 14.64 8.84 -11.24
N SER A 213 13.47 9.08 -11.82
CA SER A 213 13.27 10.10 -12.87
C SER A 213 13.48 11.53 -12.39
N PHE A 214 13.23 11.82 -11.10
CA PHE A 214 13.43 13.16 -10.55
C PHE A 214 14.91 13.50 -10.39
N GLN A 215 15.72 12.52 -10.00
CA GLN A 215 17.16 12.71 -9.79
C GLN A 215 18.00 12.32 -11.01
N MET A 216 17.38 11.77 -12.07
CA MET A 216 18.04 11.25 -13.27
C MET A 216 19.16 10.24 -12.96
N LYS A 217 18.99 9.42 -11.91
CA LYS A 217 19.96 8.40 -11.48
C LYS A 217 19.25 7.20 -10.88
N PHE A 218 19.99 6.12 -10.66
CA PHE A 218 19.46 4.98 -9.92
C PHE A 218 19.39 5.28 -8.42
N SER A 219 18.27 4.93 -7.81
CA SER A 219 18.08 4.91 -6.37
C SER A 219 18.15 3.49 -5.85
N GLU A 220 18.58 3.34 -4.61
CA GLU A 220 18.61 2.05 -3.93
C GLU A 220 18.07 2.20 -2.50
N HIS A 221 17.38 1.18 -2.00
CA HIS A 221 16.86 1.19 -0.64
C HIS A 221 16.76 -0.22 -0.07
N PHE A 222 16.96 -0.34 1.25
CA PHE A 222 16.78 -1.60 1.97
C PHE A 222 15.38 -1.64 2.57
N LEU A 223 14.63 -2.70 2.28
CA LEU A 223 13.30 -2.93 2.85
C LEU A 223 13.15 -4.39 3.27
N PRO A 224 12.29 -4.70 4.25
CA PRO A 224 11.93 -6.07 4.60
C PRO A 224 11.56 -6.90 3.37
N LYS A 225 12.03 -8.14 3.29
CA LYS A 225 11.66 -9.04 2.19
C LYS A 225 10.13 -9.17 2.04
N GLU A 226 9.41 -9.08 3.15
CA GLU A 226 7.95 -9.18 3.25
C GLU A 226 7.22 -8.01 2.57
N CYS A 227 7.91 -6.91 2.23
CA CYS A 227 7.37 -5.81 1.45
C CYS A 227 7.19 -6.14 -0.04
N PHE A 228 7.81 -7.23 -0.51
CA PHE A 228 7.83 -7.59 -1.92
C PHE A 228 7.03 -8.86 -2.21
N MET A 229 6.66 -9.01 -3.47
CA MET A 229 6.06 -10.22 -4.04
C MET A 229 6.88 -10.71 -5.23
N ARG A 230 6.88 -12.02 -5.45
CA ARG A 230 7.51 -12.66 -6.61
C ARG A 230 6.63 -12.53 -7.86
N GLU A 231 5.33 -12.56 -7.67
CA GLU A 231 4.35 -12.65 -8.75
C GLU A 231 4.34 -11.36 -9.57
N GLN A 232 4.43 -11.53 -10.88
CA GLN A 232 4.37 -10.42 -11.82
C GLN A 232 2.95 -9.80 -11.80
N PRO A 233 2.80 -8.50 -11.51
CA PRO A 233 1.50 -7.89 -11.25
C PRO A 233 0.62 -7.77 -12.51
N PHE A 234 1.23 -7.71 -13.69
CA PHE A 234 0.54 -7.53 -14.96
C PHE A 234 1.12 -8.48 -16.02
N PRO A 235 0.33 -8.98 -16.97
CA PRO A 235 0.84 -9.80 -18.07
C PRO A 235 1.82 -8.99 -18.93
N THR A 236 2.91 -9.62 -19.35
CA THR A 236 3.89 -9.06 -20.29
C THR A 236 4.20 -10.09 -21.38
N GLU A 237 4.73 -9.62 -22.50
CA GLU A 237 5.18 -10.50 -23.59
C GLU A 237 6.32 -11.42 -23.15
N ILE A 238 7.21 -10.92 -22.28
CA ILE A 238 8.37 -11.64 -21.75
C ILE A 238 8.28 -11.63 -20.23
N LYS A 239 8.34 -12.81 -19.61
CA LYS A 239 8.40 -12.94 -18.14
C LYS A 239 9.67 -12.25 -17.62
N HIS A 240 9.53 -11.47 -16.55
CA HIS A 240 10.68 -10.73 -16.00
C HIS A 240 11.72 -11.64 -15.34
N ASN A 241 11.30 -12.75 -14.75
CA ASN A 241 12.19 -13.74 -14.14
C ASN A 241 11.99 -15.08 -14.85
N SER A 242 13.09 -15.78 -15.15
CA SER A 242 13.02 -17.17 -15.57
C SER A 242 12.58 -18.05 -14.41
N ASP A 243 11.80 -19.08 -14.71
CA ASP A 243 11.37 -20.10 -13.74
C ASP A 243 12.49 -21.12 -13.43
N GLU A 244 13.74 -20.83 -13.81
CA GLU A 244 14.88 -21.69 -13.58
C GLU A 244 15.24 -21.69 -12.08
N GLU A 245 14.68 -22.71 -11.41
CA GLU A 245 15.16 -23.25 -10.15
C GLU A 245 16.57 -23.82 -10.38
N GLU A 246 17.59 -23.06 -10.00
CA GLU A 246 18.92 -23.60 -9.65
C GLU A 246 19.00 -23.78 -8.14
#